data_AF-A0A662HC07-F1
#
_entry.id   AF-A0A662HC07-F1
#
_cell.length_a   1.000
_cell.length_b   1.000
_cell.length_c   1.000
_cell.angle_alpha   90.00
_cell.angle_beta   90.00
_cell.angle_gamma   90.00
#
_symmetry.space_group_name_H-M   'P 1'
#
loop_
_entity.id
_entity.type
_entity.pdbx_description
1 polymer ?
#
loop_
_entity_poly.entity_id
_entity_poly.type
_entity_poly.pdbx_seq_one_letter_code
_entity_poly.pdbx_strand_id
1 'polypeptide(L)'
;MSRKMKRSLYVTMTGICAALYALGSYATSYIESPWGVGQFRPAVVIPAFFAIAFGPLVGGIGAALGTFLQSIARYGHPWLTLVSGTPANFLAFYMLGYLLHEKFTWTRFVTVGVITLIIANFVCALGVLMYFILTGIFPVNLPYMFYLGFVIGLTLWWYVTMLPFLLFLTPVLLKATAKAIPQFMPEHLIKVSLKREIPSKTLSGVLVFSGIGMAIIGLVMFLPGSEVLVVAYKPGVQQIILNGMRIMFLLTGGGCIATGAAFGILKLFLK
;
A
#
# COMPACT_ATOMS: atom_id res chain seq x y z
N MET A 1 -8.80 1.73 -31.46
CA MET A 1 -9.15 0.29 -31.28
C MET A 1 -8.02 -0.34 -30.47
N SER A 2 -8.27 -0.65 -29.19
CA SER A 2 -7.25 -1.21 -28.28
C SER A 2 -6.78 -2.56 -28.80
N ARG A 3 -5.47 -2.71 -29.07
CA ARG A 3 -4.90 -3.97 -29.55
C ARG A 3 -5.03 -4.98 -28.41
N LYS A 4 -5.96 -5.93 -28.54
CA LYS A 4 -6.16 -7.00 -27.56
C LYS A 4 -4.82 -7.68 -27.29
N MET A 5 -4.35 -7.61 -26.05
CA MET A 5 -3.05 -8.15 -25.65
C MET A 5 -2.97 -9.64 -26.02
N LYS A 6 -1.84 -10.06 -26.60
CA LYS A 6 -1.59 -11.48 -26.87
C LYS A 6 -1.61 -12.26 -25.54
N ARG A 7 -2.24 -13.44 -25.54
CA ARG A 7 -2.35 -14.28 -24.33
C ARG A 7 -0.98 -14.61 -23.72
N SER A 8 0.04 -14.86 -24.55
CA SER A 8 1.41 -15.11 -24.07
C SER A 8 1.96 -13.92 -23.27
N LEU A 9 1.85 -12.71 -23.81
CA LEU A 9 2.30 -11.48 -23.14
C LEU A 9 1.56 -11.27 -21.81
N TYR A 10 0.26 -11.53 -21.78
CA TYR A 10 -0.54 -11.44 -20.57
C TYR A 10 -0.02 -12.38 -19.47
N VAL A 11 0.23 -13.66 -19.81
CA VAL A 11 0.75 -14.66 -18.86
C VAL A 11 2.15 -14.29 -18.40
N THR A 12 3.04 -13.91 -19.32
CA THR A 12 4.42 -13.51 -19.00
C THR A 12 4.45 -12.31 -18.06
N MET A 13 3.69 -11.25 -18.35
CA MET A 13 3.69 -10.04 -17.51
C MET A 13 3.06 -10.30 -16.14
N THR A 14 2.04 -11.16 -16.06
CA THR A 14 1.45 -11.57 -14.78
C THR A 14 2.46 -12.36 -13.94
N GLY A 15 3.19 -13.30 -14.56
CA GLY A 15 4.22 -14.10 -13.90
C GLY A 15 5.40 -13.26 -13.40
N ILE A 16 5.90 -12.34 -14.22
CA ILE A 16 6.97 -11.41 -13.84
C ILE A 16 6.50 -10.50 -12.69
N CYS A 17 5.28 -9.95 -12.78
CA CYS A 17 4.69 -9.16 -11.71
C CYS A 17 4.63 -9.94 -10.39
N ALA A 18 4.15 -11.19 -10.42
CA ALA A 18 4.06 -12.03 -9.24
C ALA A 18 5.43 -12.33 -8.63
N ALA A 19 6.41 -12.71 -9.44
CA ALA A 19 7.76 -13.03 -8.97
C ALA A 19 8.45 -11.82 -8.35
N LEU A 20 8.45 -10.68 -9.05
CA LEU A 20 9.06 -9.44 -8.55
C LEU A 20 8.35 -8.94 -7.28
N TYR A 21 7.02 -9.01 -7.26
CA TYR A 21 6.28 -8.58 -6.08
C TYR A 21 6.49 -9.51 -4.88
N ALA A 22 6.60 -10.82 -5.10
CA ALA A 22 6.93 -11.77 -4.04
C ALA A 22 8.30 -11.46 -3.43
N LEU A 23 9.32 -11.32 -4.27
CA LEU A 23 10.70 -11.03 -3.83
C LEU A 23 10.79 -9.67 -3.13
N GLY A 24 10.25 -8.62 -3.73
CA GLY A 24 10.28 -7.27 -3.15
C GLY A 24 9.50 -7.19 -1.82
N SER A 25 8.35 -7.87 -1.73
CA SER A 25 7.59 -7.93 -0.48
C SER A 25 8.32 -8.74 0.58
N TYR A 26 9.01 -9.83 0.19
CA TYR A 26 9.74 -10.68 1.13
C TYR A 26 10.93 -9.93 1.75
N ALA A 27 11.66 -9.15 0.95
CA ALA A 27 12.81 -8.38 1.39
C ALA A 27 12.51 -7.40 2.55
N THR A 28 11.26 -6.97 2.69
CA THR A 28 10.80 -6.04 3.73
C THR A 28 9.84 -6.69 4.74
N SER A 29 9.59 -8.00 4.62
CA SER A 29 8.56 -8.72 5.38
C SER A 29 8.83 -8.91 6.87
N TYR A 30 10.05 -8.62 7.33
CA TYR A 30 10.43 -8.67 8.74
C TYR A 30 10.29 -7.30 9.44
N ILE A 31 10.00 -6.24 8.68
CA ILE A 31 9.69 -4.93 9.22
C ILE A 31 8.18 -4.92 9.49
N GLU A 32 7.80 -5.29 10.70
CA GLU A 32 6.40 -5.50 11.08
C GLU A 32 5.81 -4.29 11.80
N SER A 33 4.48 -4.23 11.80
CA SER A 33 3.75 -3.27 12.60
C SER A 33 3.89 -3.58 14.11
N PRO A 34 3.64 -2.60 14.99
CA PRO A 34 3.59 -2.79 16.44
C PRO A 34 2.57 -3.84 16.92
N TRP A 35 1.59 -4.20 16.08
CA TRP A 35 0.63 -5.26 16.37
C TRP A 35 1.19 -6.69 16.19
N GLY A 36 2.46 -6.83 15.78
CA GLY A 36 3.09 -8.13 15.51
C GLY A 36 2.53 -8.83 14.27
N VAL A 37 1.79 -8.09 13.43
CA VAL A 37 1.24 -8.56 12.17
C VAL A 37 1.21 -7.42 11.17
N GLY A 38 1.39 -7.75 9.90
CA GLY A 38 1.41 -6.76 8.84
C GLY A 38 2.79 -6.20 8.64
N GLN A 39 3.15 -6.10 7.36
CA GLN A 39 4.52 -5.89 6.91
C GLN A 39 4.65 -4.55 6.19
N PHE A 40 5.77 -3.87 6.40
CA PHE A 40 6.16 -2.73 5.59
C PHE A 40 6.37 -3.20 4.15
N ARG A 41 5.67 -2.57 3.20
CA ARG A 41 5.60 -3.10 1.83
C ARG A 41 5.74 -1.99 0.78
N PRO A 42 6.93 -1.40 0.60
CA PRO A 42 7.19 -0.46 -0.49
C PRO A 42 7.08 -1.13 -1.87
N ALA A 43 7.17 -2.46 -1.93
CA ALA A 43 7.08 -3.26 -3.15
C ALA A 43 5.74 -3.13 -3.91
N VAL A 44 4.70 -2.53 -3.31
CA VAL A 44 3.40 -2.23 -3.96
C VAL A 44 3.53 -1.46 -5.28
N VAL A 45 4.63 -0.76 -5.46
CA VAL A 45 5.00 -0.06 -6.69
C VAL A 45 5.08 -1.01 -7.89
N ILE A 46 5.50 -2.26 -7.68
CA ILE A 46 5.65 -3.27 -8.74
C ILE A 46 4.27 -3.59 -9.36
N PRO A 47 3.30 -4.16 -8.63
CA PRO A 47 1.99 -4.43 -9.20
C PRO A 47 1.25 -3.15 -9.60
N ALA A 48 1.52 -1.99 -8.99
CA ALA A 48 0.99 -0.72 -9.47
C ALA A 48 1.44 -0.40 -10.90
N PHE A 49 2.74 -0.52 -11.18
CA PHE A 49 3.29 -0.35 -12.52
C PHE A 49 2.63 -1.34 -13.50
N PHE A 50 2.57 -2.62 -13.16
CA PHE A 50 1.98 -3.64 -14.04
C PHE A 50 0.48 -3.42 -14.28
N ALA A 51 -0.28 -3.01 -13.25
CA ALA A 51 -1.69 -2.68 -13.37
C ALA A 51 -1.94 -1.53 -14.36
N ILE A 52 -1.13 -0.48 -14.28
CA ILE A 52 -1.25 0.71 -15.13
C ILE A 52 -0.81 0.40 -16.57
N ALA A 53 0.33 -0.27 -16.74
CA ALA A 53 0.93 -0.52 -18.04
C ALA A 53 0.25 -1.67 -18.82
N PHE A 54 -0.12 -2.77 -18.14
CA PHE A 54 -0.57 -4.00 -18.77
C PHE A 54 -2.03 -4.37 -18.44
N GLY A 55 -2.67 -3.64 -17.53
CA GLY A 55 -4.10 -3.73 -17.26
C GLY A 55 -4.47 -4.37 -15.92
N PRO A 56 -5.76 -4.28 -15.54
CA PRO A 56 -6.26 -4.61 -14.20
C PRO A 56 -5.93 -6.03 -13.76
N LEU A 57 -6.16 -7.02 -14.64
CA LEU A 57 -5.94 -8.42 -14.27
C LEU A 57 -4.46 -8.78 -14.16
N VAL A 58 -3.58 -8.18 -14.96
CA VAL A 58 -2.13 -8.43 -14.86
C VAL A 58 -1.60 -7.97 -13.51
N GLY A 59 -1.93 -6.73 -13.12
CA GLY A 59 -1.55 -6.20 -11.81
C GLY A 59 -2.26 -6.91 -10.65
N GLY A 60 -3.56 -7.15 -10.76
CA GLY A 60 -4.37 -7.80 -9.72
C GLY A 60 -3.95 -9.24 -9.44
N ILE A 61 -3.90 -10.10 -10.47
CA ILE A 61 -3.47 -11.50 -10.32
C ILE A 61 -2.01 -11.56 -9.92
N GLY A 62 -1.15 -10.75 -10.55
CA GLY A 62 0.27 -10.67 -10.19
C GLY A 62 0.47 -10.32 -8.71
N ALA A 63 -0.28 -9.34 -8.20
CA ALA A 63 -0.20 -8.95 -6.80
C ALA A 63 -0.74 -10.03 -5.84
N ALA A 64 -1.83 -10.68 -6.21
CA ALA A 64 -2.43 -11.76 -5.42
C ALA A 64 -1.47 -12.94 -5.28
N LEU A 65 -0.94 -13.43 -6.41
CA LEU A 65 0.02 -14.53 -6.45
C LEU A 65 1.34 -14.15 -5.76
N GLY A 66 1.84 -12.94 -5.99
CA GLY A 66 3.06 -12.47 -5.33
C GLY A 66 2.91 -12.40 -3.81
N THR A 67 1.76 -11.91 -3.32
CA THR A 67 1.45 -11.89 -1.88
C THR A 67 1.30 -13.29 -1.30
N PHE A 68 0.64 -14.19 -2.04
CA PHE A 68 0.46 -15.57 -1.64
C PHE A 68 1.80 -16.30 -1.49
N LEU A 69 2.66 -16.23 -2.50
CA LEU A 69 4.00 -16.84 -2.49
C LEU A 69 4.87 -16.26 -1.38
N GLN A 70 4.90 -14.93 -1.24
CA GLN A 70 5.66 -14.27 -0.18
C GLN A 70 5.19 -14.68 1.21
N SER A 71 3.88 -14.81 1.41
CA SER A 71 3.32 -15.17 2.72
C SER A 71 3.66 -16.61 3.10
N ILE A 72 3.64 -17.54 2.15
CA ILE A 72 4.12 -18.91 2.39
C ILE A 72 5.61 -18.89 2.76
N ALA A 73 6.42 -18.12 2.03
CA ALA A 73 7.85 -18.00 2.32
C ALA A 73 8.13 -17.36 3.70
N ARG A 74 7.30 -16.42 4.15
CA ARG A 74 7.47 -15.75 5.45
C ARG A 74 6.93 -16.56 6.63
N TYR A 75 5.74 -17.14 6.48
CA TYR A 75 4.99 -17.75 7.58
C TYR A 75 4.99 -19.29 7.56
N GLY A 76 5.49 -19.92 6.49
CA GLY A 76 5.47 -21.37 6.31
C GLY A 76 4.10 -21.96 5.93
N HIS A 77 3.05 -21.15 5.86
CA HIS A 77 1.69 -21.58 5.55
C HIS A 77 0.85 -20.46 4.89
N PRO A 78 -0.24 -20.78 4.18
CA PRO A 78 -1.03 -19.80 3.43
C PRO A 78 -2.25 -19.22 4.18
N TRP A 79 -2.58 -19.70 5.37
CA TRP A 79 -3.91 -19.50 5.97
C TRP A 79 -4.29 -18.05 6.19
N LEU A 80 -3.39 -17.26 6.79
CA LEU A 80 -3.63 -15.83 7.03
C LEU A 80 -3.79 -15.08 5.70
N THR A 81 -2.92 -15.31 4.72
CA THR A 81 -2.94 -14.55 3.46
C THR A 81 -4.16 -14.85 2.60
N LEU A 82 -4.71 -16.06 2.67
CA LEU A 82 -5.89 -16.45 1.89
C LEU A 82 -7.12 -15.59 2.22
N VAL A 83 -7.24 -15.15 3.47
CA VAL A 83 -8.36 -14.33 3.93
C VAL A 83 -8.02 -12.85 4.08
N SER A 84 -6.74 -12.47 4.02
CA SER A 84 -6.28 -11.09 4.19
C SER A 84 -5.52 -10.56 2.97
N GLY A 85 -4.21 -10.78 2.92
CA GLY A 85 -3.32 -10.15 1.95
C GLY A 85 -3.63 -10.50 0.50
N THR A 86 -3.88 -11.76 0.17
CA THR A 86 -4.12 -12.21 -1.22
C THR A 86 -5.34 -11.54 -1.85
N PRO A 87 -6.56 -11.61 -1.26
CA PRO A 87 -7.73 -10.95 -1.84
C PRO A 87 -7.62 -9.43 -1.81
N ALA A 88 -7.05 -8.83 -0.75
CA ALA A 88 -6.87 -7.39 -0.66
C ALA A 88 -5.93 -6.84 -1.74
N ASN A 89 -4.82 -7.53 -2.00
CA ASN A 89 -3.87 -7.13 -3.04
C ASN A 89 -4.46 -7.32 -4.43
N PHE A 90 -5.21 -8.41 -4.69
CA PHE A 90 -5.97 -8.54 -5.93
C PHE A 90 -6.86 -7.31 -6.15
N LEU A 91 -7.68 -6.97 -5.15
CA LEU A 91 -8.60 -5.85 -5.20
C LEU A 91 -7.88 -4.53 -5.46
N ALA A 92 -6.81 -4.24 -4.72
CA ALA A 92 -6.02 -3.01 -4.84
C ALA A 92 -5.60 -2.74 -6.30
N PHE A 93 -4.89 -3.71 -6.89
CA PHE A 93 -4.24 -3.52 -8.17
C PHE A 93 -5.18 -3.79 -9.35
N TYR A 94 -6.20 -4.61 -9.15
CA TYR A 94 -7.32 -4.69 -10.11
C TYR A 94 -8.04 -3.34 -10.21
N MET A 95 -8.43 -2.73 -9.09
CA MET A 95 -9.09 -1.43 -9.09
C MET A 95 -8.21 -0.33 -9.66
N LEU A 96 -6.94 -0.28 -9.24
CA LEU A 96 -5.96 0.68 -9.76
C LEU A 96 -5.83 0.56 -11.28
N GLY A 97 -5.63 -0.65 -11.80
CA GLY A 97 -5.53 -0.89 -13.24
C GLY A 97 -6.83 -0.60 -13.96
N TYR A 98 -7.99 -0.94 -13.40
CA TYR A 98 -9.29 -0.71 -14.04
C TYR A 98 -9.59 0.79 -14.22
N LEU A 99 -9.17 1.60 -13.24
CA LEU A 99 -9.43 3.04 -13.24
C LEU A 99 -8.35 3.84 -13.98
N LEU A 100 -7.14 3.29 -14.15
CA LEU A 100 -6.00 4.01 -14.75
C LEU A 100 -5.55 3.46 -16.10
N HIS A 101 -5.71 2.17 -16.39
CA HIS A 101 -5.35 1.60 -17.68
C HIS A 101 -6.21 2.24 -18.78
N GLU A 102 -5.55 2.78 -19.82
CA GLU A 102 -6.15 3.58 -20.91
C GLU A 102 -6.69 4.97 -20.52
N LYS A 103 -6.87 5.24 -19.22
CA LYS A 103 -7.48 6.46 -18.67
C LYS A 103 -6.49 7.32 -17.86
N PHE A 104 -5.20 7.01 -17.97
CA PHE A 104 -4.15 7.53 -17.12
C PHE A 104 -3.97 9.05 -17.26
N THR A 105 -4.07 9.74 -16.13
CA THR A 105 -3.52 11.08 -15.94
C THR A 105 -2.82 11.11 -14.59
N TRP A 106 -1.81 11.96 -14.44
CA TRP A 106 -1.09 12.03 -13.16
C TRP A 106 -1.99 12.42 -11.98
N THR A 107 -2.99 13.28 -12.20
CA THR A 107 -3.97 13.63 -11.15
C THR A 107 -4.83 12.43 -10.78
N ARG A 108 -5.34 11.68 -11.77
CA ARG A 108 -6.10 10.45 -11.52
C ARG A 108 -5.24 9.42 -10.80
N PHE A 109 -3.97 9.28 -11.17
CA PHE A 109 -3.04 8.38 -10.50
C PHE A 109 -2.93 8.67 -9.00
N VAL A 110 -2.76 9.95 -8.61
CA VAL A 110 -2.71 10.35 -7.20
C VAL A 110 -4.02 10.01 -6.48
N THR A 111 -5.16 10.43 -7.04
CA THR A 111 -6.48 10.23 -6.40
C THR A 111 -6.86 8.75 -6.31
N VAL A 112 -6.73 8.00 -7.39
CA VAL A 112 -7.03 6.56 -7.43
C VAL A 112 -6.06 5.80 -6.54
N GLY A 113 -4.78 6.17 -6.51
CA GLY A 113 -3.78 5.55 -5.63
C GLY A 113 -4.17 5.65 -4.16
N VAL A 114 -4.59 6.83 -3.70
CA VAL A 114 -5.09 7.03 -2.32
C VAL A 114 -6.31 6.17 -2.04
N ILE A 115 -7.33 6.23 -2.90
CA ILE A 115 -8.60 5.51 -2.70
C ILE A 115 -8.37 4.00 -2.67
N THR A 116 -7.60 3.47 -3.63
CA THR A 116 -7.34 2.04 -3.74
C THR A 116 -6.51 1.51 -2.58
N LEU A 117 -5.48 2.25 -2.13
CA LEU A 117 -4.71 1.87 -0.94
C LEU A 117 -5.58 1.83 0.32
N ILE A 118 -6.42 2.84 0.56
CA ILE A 118 -7.30 2.85 1.74
C ILE A 118 -8.27 1.68 1.71
N ILE A 119 -8.99 1.47 0.60
CA ILE A 119 -9.98 0.41 0.47
C ILE A 119 -9.33 -0.97 0.63
N ALA A 120 -8.22 -1.22 -0.08
CA ALA A 120 -7.57 -2.51 -0.03
C ALA A 120 -6.94 -2.81 1.33
N ASN A 121 -6.30 -1.81 1.96
CA ASN A 121 -5.72 -1.99 3.28
C ASN A 121 -6.80 -2.23 4.34
N PHE A 122 -7.98 -1.60 4.19
CA PHE A 122 -9.14 -1.87 5.04
C PHE A 122 -9.64 -3.32 4.88
N VAL A 123 -9.80 -3.79 3.65
CA VAL A 123 -10.16 -5.19 3.37
C VAL A 123 -9.11 -6.16 3.94
N CYS A 124 -7.83 -5.84 3.80
CA CYS A 124 -6.74 -6.63 4.38
C CYS A 124 -6.85 -6.69 5.91
N ALA A 125 -7.04 -5.54 6.56
CA ALA A 125 -7.12 -5.43 8.01
C ALA A 125 -8.34 -6.20 8.57
N LEU A 126 -9.49 -6.14 7.90
CA LEU A 126 -10.65 -6.97 8.22
C LEU A 126 -10.35 -8.46 8.09
N GLY A 127 -9.65 -8.86 7.02
CA GLY A 127 -9.22 -10.25 6.82
C GLY A 127 -8.29 -10.74 7.93
N VAL A 128 -7.34 -9.90 8.38
CA VAL A 128 -6.45 -10.20 9.51
C VAL A 128 -7.27 -10.35 10.80
N LEU A 129 -8.16 -9.39 11.10
CA LEU A 129 -9.00 -9.45 12.29
C LEU A 129 -9.86 -10.72 12.30
N MET A 130 -10.51 -11.03 11.18
CA MET A 130 -11.32 -12.23 11.02
C MET A 130 -10.50 -13.49 11.29
N TYR A 131 -9.29 -13.59 10.72
CA TYR A 131 -8.40 -14.71 10.98
C TYR A 131 -8.05 -14.83 12.48
N PHE A 132 -7.73 -13.71 13.13
CA PHE A 132 -7.31 -13.69 14.53
C PHE A 132 -8.43 -14.10 15.48
N ILE A 133 -9.68 -13.71 15.18
CA ILE A 133 -10.86 -14.15 15.93
C ILE A 133 -11.12 -15.65 15.71
N LEU A 134 -11.15 -16.10 14.45
CA LEU A 134 -11.47 -17.49 14.10
C LEU A 134 -10.45 -18.50 14.64
N THR A 135 -9.19 -18.09 14.79
CA THR A 135 -8.10 -18.93 15.33
C THR A 135 -7.93 -18.79 16.84
N GLY A 136 -8.71 -17.94 17.51
CA GLY A 136 -8.63 -17.72 18.95
C GLY A 136 -7.43 -16.89 19.41
N ILE A 137 -6.70 -16.23 18.49
CA ILE A 137 -5.62 -15.28 18.83
C ILE A 137 -6.22 -14.08 19.58
N PHE A 138 -7.36 -13.57 19.11
CA PHE A 138 -8.13 -12.55 19.82
C PHE A 138 -9.43 -13.14 20.37
N PRO A 139 -9.68 -13.02 21.70
CA PRO A 139 -10.96 -13.39 22.29
C PRO A 139 -12.10 -12.56 21.70
N VAL A 140 -13.27 -13.15 21.46
CA VAL A 140 -14.46 -12.46 20.90
C VAL A 140 -15.06 -11.40 21.83
N ASN A 141 -14.79 -11.49 23.13
CA ASN A 141 -15.35 -10.63 24.17
C ASN A 141 -14.49 -9.39 24.49
N LEU A 142 -13.50 -9.06 23.66
CA LEU A 142 -12.75 -7.82 23.82
C LEU A 142 -13.63 -6.58 23.57
N PRO A 143 -13.29 -5.41 24.15
CA PRO A 143 -14.01 -4.17 23.89
C PRO A 143 -14.08 -3.85 22.39
N TYR A 144 -15.23 -3.38 21.89
CA TYR A 144 -15.39 -3.06 20.47
C TYR A 144 -14.36 -2.04 19.95
N MET A 145 -13.95 -1.10 20.82
CA MET A 145 -12.92 -0.10 20.53
C MET A 145 -11.56 -0.72 20.20
N PHE A 146 -11.24 -1.88 20.77
CA PHE A 146 -10.03 -2.61 20.42
C PHE A 146 -10.07 -3.06 18.96
N TYR A 147 -11.15 -3.74 18.54
CA TYR A 147 -11.27 -4.24 17.16
C TYR A 147 -11.29 -3.10 16.14
N LEU A 148 -12.02 -2.03 16.45
CA LEU A 148 -12.07 -0.85 15.60
C LEU A 148 -10.69 -0.21 15.48
N GLY A 149 -9.99 -0.03 16.60
CA GLY A 149 -8.63 0.50 16.65
C GLY A 149 -7.61 -0.39 15.93
N PHE A 150 -7.76 -1.72 16.01
CA PHE A 150 -6.92 -2.68 15.30
C PHE A 150 -7.09 -2.54 13.78
N VAL A 151 -8.33 -2.53 13.29
CA VAL A 151 -8.63 -2.44 11.85
C VAL A 151 -8.20 -1.10 11.29
N ILE A 152 -8.59 0.00 11.95
CA ILE A 152 -8.21 1.35 11.52
C ILE A 152 -6.69 1.52 11.61
N GLY A 153 -6.07 1.04 12.69
CA GLY A 153 -4.64 1.12 12.92
C GLY A 153 -3.83 0.48 11.80
N LEU A 154 -4.12 -0.78 11.48
CA LEU A 154 -3.46 -1.50 10.38
C LEU A 154 -3.74 -0.85 9.02
N THR A 155 -4.99 -0.45 8.76
CA THR A 155 -5.39 0.19 7.50
C THR A 155 -4.55 1.44 7.24
N LEU A 156 -4.48 2.31 8.24
CA LEU A 156 -3.81 3.60 8.13
C LEU A 156 -2.28 3.45 8.13
N TRP A 157 -1.74 2.50 8.89
CA TRP A 157 -0.32 2.21 8.87
C TRP A 157 0.16 1.74 7.49
N TRP A 158 -0.49 0.74 6.90
CA TRP A 158 -0.15 0.31 5.55
C TRP A 158 -0.32 1.44 4.55
N TYR A 159 -1.40 2.22 4.66
CA TYR A 159 -1.65 3.35 3.79
C TYR A 159 -0.50 4.37 3.84
N VAL A 160 -0.15 4.88 5.01
CA VAL A 160 0.87 5.94 5.14
C VAL A 160 2.26 5.43 4.77
N THR A 161 2.57 4.17 5.03
CA THR A 161 3.89 3.60 4.72
C THR A 161 4.06 3.25 3.25
N MET A 162 2.98 2.94 2.52
CA MET A 162 3.00 2.62 1.09
C MET A 162 2.90 3.87 0.20
N LEU A 163 2.17 4.89 0.66
CA LEU A 163 1.81 6.05 -0.14
C LEU A 163 3.01 6.80 -0.74
N PRO A 164 4.09 7.12 0.01
CA PRO A 164 5.25 7.81 -0.57
C PRO A 164 5.89 7.01 -1.71
N PHE A 165 6.06 5.70 -1.53
CA PHE A 165 6.66 4.83 -2.55
C PHE A 165 5.78 4.77 -3.79
N LEU A 166 4.48 4.61 -3.62
CA LEU A 166 3.54 4.64 -4.73
C LEU A 166 3.68 5.97 -5.50
N LEU A 167 3.63 7.10 -4.79
CA LEU A 167 3.62 8.44 -5.40
C LEU A 167 4.95 8.87 -6.03
N PHE A 168 6.09 8.38 -5.54
CA PHE A 168 7.40 8.77 -6.08
C PHE A 168 8.02 7.73 -7.00
N LEU A 169 8.00 6.44 -6.64
CA LEU A 169 8.67 5.42 -7.44
C LEU A 169 7.86 5.00 -8.65
N THR A 170 6.51 4.92 -8.56
CA THR A 170 5.69 4.53 -9.72
C THR A 170 5.83 5.51 -10.88
N PRO A 171 5.78 6.85 -10.69
CA PRO A 171 6.05 7.78 -11.77
C PRO A 171 7.45 7.66 -12.38
N VAL A 172 8.47 7.41 -11.55
CA VAL A 172 9.84 7.20 -12.02
C VAL A 172 9.92 5.97 -12.91
N LEU A 173 9.34 4.84 -12.48
CA LEU A 173 9.31 3.61 -13.27
C LEU A 173 8.55 3.80 -14.59
N LEU A 174 7.39 4.45 -14.55
CA LEU A 174 6.60 4.71 -15.76
C LEU A 174 7.38 5.55 -16.77
N LYS A 175 8.04 6.62 -16.32
CA LYS A 175 8.87 7.48 -17.17
C LYS A 175 10.12 6.78 -17.70
N ALA A 176 10.82 6.05 -16.83
CA ALA A 176 12.04 5.31 -17.20
C ALA A 176 11.72 4.25 -18.27
N THR A 177 10.68 3.44 -18.07
CA THR A 177 10.27 2.43 -19.04
C THR A 177 9.74 3.05 -20.33
N ALA A 178 8.97 4.14 -20.26
CA ALA A 178 8.51 4.85 -21.46
C ALA A 178 9.66 5.42 -22.30
N LYS A 179 10.78 5.80 -21.67
CA LYS A 179 11.98 6.30 -22.36
C LYS A 179 12.86 5.17 -22.88
N ALA A 180 13.10 4.14 -22.07
CA ALA A 180 14.05 3.08 -22.37
C ALA A 180 13.48 2.00 -23.31
N ILE A 181 12.21 1.63 -23.13
CA ILE A 181 11.58 0.51 -23.83
C ILE A 181 10.13 0.83 -24.25
N PRO A 182 9.92 1.88 -25.08
CA PRO A 182 8.59 2.37 -25.44
C PRO A 182 7.70 1.32 -26.13
N GLN A 183 8.28 0.35 -26.83
CA GLN A 183 7.54 -0.68 -27.58
C GLN A 183 6.66 -1.60 -26.72
N PHE A 184 6.91 -1.68 -25.39
CA PHE A 184 6.08 -2.48 -24.46
C PHE A 184 5.06 -1.63 -23.68
N MET A 185 5.06 -0.30 -23.86
CA MET A 185 4.17 0.60 -23.12
C MET A 185 3.01 1.06 -24.00
N PRO A 186 1.78 1.22 -23.45
CA PRO A 186 0.68 1.82 -24.19
C PRO A 186 1.01 3.24 -24.67
N GLU A 187 0.67 3.58 -25.92
CA GLU A 187 1.00 4.89 -26.51
C GLU A 187 0.48 6.08 -25.69
N HIS A 188 -0.73 5.98 -25.14
CA HIS A 188 -1.30 7.03 -24.30
C HIS A 188 -0.45 7.28 -23.05
N LEU A 189 0.09 6.21 -22.46
CA LEU A 189 0.91 6.25 -21.26
C LEU A 189 2.28 6.86 -21.55
N ILE A 190 2.87 6.56 -22.71
CA ILE A 190 4.11 7.20 -23.19
C ILE A 190 3.90 8.71 -23.35
N LYS A 191 2.83 9.11 -24.06
CA LYS A 191 2.50 10.53 -24.29
C LYS A 191 2.34 11.28 -22.97
N VAL A 192 1.58 10.74 -22.01
CA VAL A 192 1.41 11.38 -20.70
C VAL A 192 2.70 11.39 -19.90
N SER A 193 3.45 10.28 -19.88
CA SER A 193 4.67 10.15 -19.07
C SER A 193 5.77 11.11 -19.52
N LEU A 194 5.92 11.31 -20.82
CA LEU A 194 7.00 12.13 -21.39
C LEU A 194 6.61 13.60 -21.59
N LYS A 195 5.33 13.91 -21.84
CA LYS A 195 4.89 15.28 -22.20
C LYS A 195 4.14 16.03 -21.11
N ARG A 196 3.68 15.36 -20.05
CA ARG A 196 2.91 16.02 -18.96
C ARG A 196 3.71 16.04 -17.67
N GLU A 197 3.69 17.18 -17.00
CA GLU A 197 4.24 17.32 -15.66
C GLU A 197 3.44 16.54 -14.62
N ILE A 198 4.16 16.04 -13.61
CA ILE A 198 3.56 15.45 -12.42
C ILE A 198 2.95 16.60 -11.59
N PRO A 199 1.69 16.48 -11.10
CA PRO A 199 0.97 17.50 -10.36
C PRO A 199 1.53 17.59 -8.95
N SER A 200 2.68 18.23 -8.85
CA SER A 200 3.49 18.28 -7.63
C SER A 200 2.76 18.88 -6.43
N LYS A 201 1.90 19.89 -6.65
CA LYS A 201 1.08 20.49 -5.59
C LYS A 201 0.10 19.47 -5.02
N THR A 202 -0.58 18.72 -5.89
CA THR A 202 -1.51 17.66 -5.47
C THR A 202 -0.78 16.53 -4.75
N LEU A 203 0.36 16.10 -5.28
CA LEU A 203 1.19 15.06 -4.68
C LEU A 203 1.70 15.47 -3.29
N SER A 204 2.32 16.65 -3.20
CA SER A 204 2.81 17.25 -1.95
C SER A 204 1.68 17.41 -0.93
N GLY A 205 0.55 17.98 -1.36
CA GLY A 205 -0.62 18.16 -0.50
C GLY A 205 -1.14 16.83 0.06
N VAL A 206 -1.29 15.80 -0.79
CA VAL A 206 -1.75 14.48 -0.34
C VAL A 206 -0.82 13.87 0.71
N LEU A 207 0.49 13.99 0.55
CA LEU A 207 1.45 13.52 1.56
C LEU A 207 1.36 14.29 2.87
N VAL A 208 1.29 15.63 2.79
CA VAL A 208 1.19 16.49 3.97
C VAL A 208 -0.11 16.22 4.73
N PHE A 209 -1.26 16.20 4.05
CA PHE A 209 -2.55 15.93 4.70
C PHE A 209 -2.62 14.52 5.30
N SER A 210 -2.12 13.51 4.58
CA SER A 210 -2.04 12.15 5.11
C SER A 210 -1.13 12.08 6.34
N GLY A 211 0.01 12.77 6.30
CA GLY A 211 0.96 12.80 7.39
C GLY A 211 0.44 13.55 8.63
N ILE A 212 -0.27 14.67 8.45
CA ILE A 212 -0.97 15.37 9.54
C ILE A 212 -2.00 14.45 10.19
N GLY A 213 -2.81 13.74 9.39
CA GLY A 213 -3.78 12.78 9.91
C GLY A 213 -3.12 11.70 10.78
N MET A 214 -2.00 11.14 10.33
CA MET A 214 -1.25 10.14 11.11
C MET A 214 -0.63 10.73 12.38
N ALA A 215 -0.09 11.94 12.31
CA ALA A 215 0.47 12.62 13.48
C ALA A 215 -0.60 12.88 14.54
N ILE A 216 -1.79 13.33 14.14
CA ILE A 216 -2.93 13.52 15.05
C ILE A 216 -3.30 12.21 15.73
N ILE A 217 -3.39 11.11 14.98
CA ILE A 217 -3.69 9.78 15.56
C ILE A 217 -2.62 9.37 16.58
N GLY A 218 -1.34 9.55 16.23
CA GLY A 218 -0.23 9.28 17.15
C GLY A 218 -0.29 10.11 18.43
N LEU A 219 -0.70 11.38 18.35
CA LEU A 219 -0.89 12.27 19.50
C LEU A 219 -2.11 11.89 20.35
N VAL A 220 -3.24 11.54 19.71
CA VAL A 220 -4.46 11.10 20.40
C VAL A 220 -4.21 9.86 21.25
N MET A 221 -3.30 8.98 20.83
CA MET A 221 -2.91 7.79 21.60
C MET A 221 -2.21 8.09 22.93
N PHE A 222 -1.86 9.35 23.23
CA PHE A 222 -1.36 9.77 24.56
C PHE A 222 -2.49 10.11 25.55
N LEU A 223 -3.74 10.22 25.07
CA LEU A 223 -4.88 10.52 25.93
C LEU A 223 -5.29 9.28 26.75
N PRO A 224 -5.85 9.49 27.97
CA PRO A 224 -6.40 8.41 28.79
C PRO A 224 -7.46 7.62 28.01
N GLY A 225 -7.47 6.30 28.17
CA GLY A 225 -8.38 5.38 27.48
C GLY A 225 -7.76 4.71 26.26
N SER A 226 -6.60 5.18 25.78
CA SER A 226 -5.86 4.55 24.67
C SER A 226 -5.33 3.15 25.01
N GLU A 227 -5.29 2.79 26.30
CA GLU A 227 -4.95 1.46 26.79
C GLU A 227 -5.90 0.38 26.23
N VAL A 228 -7.12 0.77 25.84
CA VAL A 228 -8.08 -0.13 25.17
C VAL A 228 -7.52 -0.73 23.87
N LEU A 229 -6.55 -0.08 23.23
CA LEU A 229 -5.93 -0.56 21.99
C LEU A 229 -4.99 -1.75 22.19
N VAL A 230 -4.63 -2.03 23.44
CA VAL A 230 -3.65 -3.08 23.79
C VAL A 230 -4.19 -4.13 24.75
N VAL A 231 -5.48 -4.12 25.07
CA VAL A 231 -6.13 -5.07 25.99
C VAL A 231 -6.03 -6.53 25.57
N ALA A 232 -5.84 -6.81 24.28
CA ALA A 232 -5.64 -8.18 23.78
C ALA A 232 -4.26 -8.76 24.09
N TYR A 233 -3.28 -7.92 24.49
CA TYR A 233 -1.90 -8.34 24.69
C TYR A 233 -1.59 -8.60 26.17
N LYS A 234 -0.58 -9.45 26.40
CA LYS A 234 -0.16 -9.85 27.75
C LYS A 234 0.27 -8.65 28.60
N PRO A 235 -0.05 -8.64 29.90
CA PRO A 235 0.50 -7.66 30.84
C PRO A 235 2.03 -7.59 30.74
N GLY A 236 2.59 -6.38 30.77
CA GLY A 236 4.03 -6.12 30.58
C GLY A 236 4.43 -5.80 29.13
N VAL A 237 3.73 -6.31 28.12
CA VAL A 237 4.00 -6.00 26.70
C VAL A 237 3.09 -4.88 26.17
N GLN A 238 1.93 -4.68 26.80
CA GLN A 238 0.94 -3.67 26.42
C GLN A 238 1.51 -2.26 26.24
N GLN A 239 2.34 -1.80 27.18
CA GLN A 239 2.96 -0.48 27.12
C GLN A 239 3.98 -0.37 25.98
N ILE A 240 4.72 -1.45 25.70
CA ILE A 240 5.67 -1.50 24.59
C ILE A 240 4.92 -1.37 23.26
N ILE A 241 3.82 -2.11 23.10
CA ILE A 241 2.99 -2.06 21.89
C ILE A 241 2.34 -0.68 21.73
N LEU A 242 1.76 -0.13 22.80
CA LEU A 242 1.12 1.19 22.74
C LEU A 242 2.12 2.30 22.38
N ASN A 243 3.31 2.27 22.98
CA ASN A 243 4.39 3.19 22.61
C ASN A 243 4.89 2.95 21.19
N GLY A 244 4.96 1.71 20.75
CA GLY A 244 5.24 1.34 19.36
C GLY A 244 4.23 1.94 18.40
N MET A 245 2.93 1.86 18.68
CA MET A 245 1.88 2.48 17.87
C MET A 245 2.04 4.00 17.79
N ARG A 246 2.27 4.67 18.94
CA ARG A 246 2.50 6.12 19.02
C ARG A 246 3.68 6.53 18.14
N ILE A 247 4.85 5.90 18.36
CA ILE A 247 6.08 6.17 17.61
C ILE A 247 5.86 5.92 16.13
N MET A 248 5.25 4.79 15.77
CA MET A 248 4.98 4.43 14.38
C MET A 248 4.14 5.51 13.67
N PHE A 249 3.01 5.94 14.24
CA PHE A 249 2.16 6.96 13.64
C PHE A 249 2.83 8.35 13.58
N LEU A 250 3.57 8.74 14.63
CA LEU A 250 4.30 10.00 14.65
C LEU A 250 5.45 10.02 13.63
N LEU A 251 6.25 8.95 13.54
CA LEU A 251 7.38 8.86 12.62
C LEU A 251 6.92 8.81 11.17
N THR A 252 5.93 7.98 10.86
CA THR A 252 5.40 7.86 9.49
C THR A 252 4.63 9.10 9.09
N GLY A 253 3.87 9.70 10.01
CA GLY A 253 3.19 10.98 9.80
C GLY A 253 4.16 12.12 9.54
N GLY A 254 5.15 12.29 10.42
CA GLY A 254 6.22 13.28 10.28
C GLY A 254 7.05 13.09 9.00
N GLY A 255 7.39 11.84 8.67
CA GLY A 255 8.10 11.50 7.43
C GLY A 255 7.32 11.88 6.17
N CYS A 256 6.01 11.64 6.14
CA CYS A 256 5.14 12.08 5.04
C CYS A 256 5.04 13.61 4.94
N ILE A 257 4.90 14.32 6.07
CA ILE A 257 4.90 15.78 6.10
C ILE A 257 6.21 16.33 5.56
N ALA A 258 7.35 15.84 6.07
CA ALA A 258 8.67 16.28 5.66
C ALA A 258 8.92 16.03 4.17
N THR A 259 8.59 14.83 3.68
CA THR A 259 8.75 14.46 2.27
C THR A 259 7.86 15.31 1.37
N GLY A 260 6.59 15.51 1.76
CA GLY A 260 5.65 16.34 1.02
C GLY A 260 6.08 17.80 0.96
N ALA A 261 6.49 18.37 2.10
CA ALA A 261 6.95 19.75 2.21
C ALA A 261 8.24 19.98 1.42
N ALA A 262 9.24 19.10 1.58
CA ALA A 262 10.50 19.19 0.85
C ALA A 262 10.27 19.19 -0.67
N PHE A 263 9.40 18.30 -1.17
CA PHE A 263 9.05 18.24 -2.59
C PHE A 263 8.31 19.50 -3.07
N GLY A 264 7.43 20.04 -2.23
CA GLY A 264 6.74 21.31 -2.51
C GLY A 264 7.71 22.49 -2.63
N ILE A 265 8.67 22.57 -1.72
CA ILE A 265 9.71 23.61 -1.67
C ILE A 265 10.67 23.48 -2.83
N LEU A 266 11.20 22.28 -3.11
CA LEU A 266 12.11 22.01 -4.23
C LEU A 266 11.56 22.50 -5.57
N LYS A 267 10.24 22.38 -5.80
CA LYS A 267 9.64 22.88 -7.04
C LYS A 267 9.58 24.41 -7.13
N LEU A 268 9.58 25.13 -6.01
CA LEU A 268 9.69 26.60 -6.04
C LEU A 268 11.07 27.03 -6.56
N PHE A 269 12.11 26.22 -6.34
CA PHE A 269 13.48 26.49 -6.77
C PHE A 269 13.85 25.89 -8.14
N LEU A 270 13.10 24.91 -8.64
CA LEU A 270 13.30 24.28 -9.95
C LEU A 270 12.46 24.90 -11.08
N LYS A 271 11.89 26.09 -10.83
CA LYS A 271 11.16 26.89 -11.82
C LYS A 271 12.09 27.74 -12.66
#